data_AF-A0A7Y5NME2-F1
#
_entry.id   AF-A0A7Y5NME2-F1
#
_cell.length_a   1.000
_cell.length_b   1.000
_cell.length_c   1.000
_cell.angle_alpha   90.00
_cell.angle_beta   90.00
_cell.angle_gamma   90.00
#
_symmetry.space_group_name_H-M   'P 1'
#
loop_
_entity.id
_entity.type
_entity.pdbx_description
1 polymer ?
#
loop_
_entity_poly.entity_id
_entity_poly.type
_entity_poly.pdbx_seq_one_letter_code
_entity_poly.pdbx_strand_id
1 'polypeptide(L)' 'MVRPPMVSATQQSSRIRKRKARRNGAKTKRFNRANGTPAFPIHPEGYNPKAADAKTESK' A
#
# COMPACT_ATOMS: atom_id res chain seq x y z
N MET A 1 -15.60 26.34 27.76
CA MET A 1 -15.69 25.29 26.72
C MET A 1 -16.60 25.79 25.60
N VAL A 2 -16.06 26.05 24.40
CA VAL A 2 -16.86 26.52 23.26
C VAL A 2 -17.47 25.31 22.57
N ARG A 3 -18.81 25.25 22.46
CA ARG A 3 -19.47 24.18 21.68
C ARG A 3 -19.06 24.31 20.21
N PRO A 4 -18.69 23.20 19.55
CA PRO A 4 -18.38 23.26 18.13
C PRO A 4 -19.60 23.77 17.36
N PRO A 5 -19.42 24.62 16.34
CA PRO A 5 -20.54 25.17 15.57
C PRO A 5 -21.35 24.01 14.99
N MET A 6 -22.67 24.10 15.13
CA MET A 6 -23.59 23.07 14.67
C MET A 6 -23.57 23.03 13.13
N VAL A 7 -22.92 22.01 12.57
CA VAL A 7 -22.76 21.84 11.12
C VAL A 7 -23.96 21.04 10.57
N SER A 8 -24.57 21.48 9.47
CA SER A 8 -25.69 20.76 8.85
C SER A 8 -25.32 19.32 8.47
N ALA A 9 -26.28 18.39 8.54
CA ALA A 9 -26.05 16.96 8.27
C ALA A 9 -25.40 16.68 6.90
N THR A 10 -25.76 17.47 5.88
CA THR A 10 -25.17 17.39 4.53
C THR A 10 -23.69 17.80 4.53
N GLN A 11 -23.33 18.85 5.26
CA GLN A 11 -21.93 19.27 5.39
C GLN A 11 -21.11 18.26 6.21
N GLN A 12 -21.70 17.64 7.23
CA GLN A 12 -21.02 16.59 7.99
C GLN A 12 -20.73 15.35 7.14
N SER A 13 -21.73 14.85 6.40
CA SER A 13 -21.58 13.64 5.58
C SER A 13 -20.61 13.84 4.41
N SER A 14 -20.64 15.00 3.76
CA SER A 14 -19.68 15.35 2.69
C SER A 14 -18.24 15.45 3.22
N ARG A 15 -18.03 16.06 4.40
CA ARG A 15 -16.71 16.09 5.07
C ARG A 15 -16.22 14.68 5.41
N ILE A 16 -17.08 13.81 5.93
CA ILE A 16 -16.73 12.42 6.24
C ILE A 16 -16.36 11.63 4.98
N ARG A 17 -17.12 11.78 3.89
CA ARG A 17 -16.82 11.14 2.59
C ARG A 17 -15.47 11.58 2.04
N LYS A 18 -15.19 12.89 2.00
CA LYS A 18 -13.88 13.42 1.57
C LYS A 18 -12.73 12.86 2.43
N ARG A 19 -12.92 12.79 3.75
CA ARG A 19 -11.94 12.22 4.67
C ARG A 19 -11.68 10.73 4.40
N LYS A 20 -12.74 9.94 4.21
CA LYS A 20 -12.63 8.50 3.91
C LYS A 20 -11.96 8.26 2.55
N ALA A 21 -12.36 8.99 1.51
CA ALA A 21 -11.75 8.92 0.19
C ALA A 21 -10.23 9.19 0.24
N ARG A 22 -9.81 10.24 0.97
CA ARG A 22 -8.38 10.57 1.15
C ARG A 22 -7.58 9.51 1.91
N ARG A 23 -8.19 8.83 2.87
CA ARG A 23 -7.51 7.81 3.71
C ARG A 23 -7.52 6.42 3.09
N ASN A 24 -8.45 6.14 2.16
CA ASN A 24 -8.59 4.82 1.57
C ASN A 24 -7.27 4.41 0.87
N GLY A 25 -6.78 3.21 1.17
CA GLY A 25 -5.53 2.66 0.61
C GLY A 25 -4.21 3.33 1.05
N ALA A 26 -4.24 4.47 1.74
CA ALA A 26 -3.02 5.20 2.12
C ALA A 26 -2.12 4.42 3.09
N LYS A 27 -2.72 3.70 4.06
CA LYS A 27 -1.98 2.84 5.00
C LYS A 27 -1.35 1.65 4.28
N THR A 28 -2.12 0.95 3.44
CA THR A 28 -1.65 -0.19 2.64
C THR A 28 -0.52 0.22 1.69
N LYS A 29 -0.65 1.36 0.99
CA LYS A 29 0.42 1.91 0.14
C LYS A 29 1.70 2.21 0.93
N ARG A 30 1.58 2.80 2.12
CA ARG A 30 2.75 3.08 3.00
C ARG A 30 3.39 1.80 3.50
N PHE A 31 2.58 0.82 3.92
CA PHE A 31 3.05 -0.49 4.35
C PHE A 31 3.78 -1.22 3.21
N ASN A 32 3.18 -1.26 2.01
CA ASN A 32 3.82 -1.87 0.84
C ASN A 32 5.04 -1.10 0.36
N ARG A 33 5.14 0.21 0.61
CA ARG A 33 6.37 0.96 0.32
C ARG A 33 7.49 0.66 1.32
N ALA A 34 7.14 0.43 2.59
CA ALA A 34 8.12 0.10 3.64
C ALA A 34 8.56 -1.38 3.58
N ASN A 35 7.64 -2.28 3.22
CA ASN A 35 7.84 -3.73 3.27
C ASN A 35 7.77 -4.43 1.90
N GLY A 36 7.55 -3.68 0.82
CA GLY A 36 7.45 -4.23 -0.53
C GLY A 36 8.82 -4.55 -1.12
N THR A 37 8.92 -4.45 -2.45
CA THR A 37 10.15 -4.80 -3.16
C THR A 37 11.33 -4.00 -2.61
N PRO A 38 12.40 -4.69 -2.18
CA PRO A 38 13.64 -4.05 -1.75
C PRO A 38 14.17 -3.14 -2.86
N ALA A 39 14.83 -2.04 -2.49
CA ALA A 39 15.40 -1.07 -3.44
C ALA A 39 16.51 -1.64 -4.33
N PHE A 40 17.04 -2.81 -3.95
CA PHE A 40 18.00 -3.57 -4.73
C PHE A 40 17.36 -4.91 -5.12
N PRO A 41 17.75 -5.49 -6.27
CA PRO A 41 17.39 -6.87 -6.56
C PRO A 41 17.96 -7.75 -5.43
N ILE A 42 17.10 -8.28 -4.56
CA ILE A 42 17.50 -9.39 -3.71
C ILE A 42 17.56 -10.58 -4.65
N HIS A 43 18.79 -10.92 -5.06
CA HIS A 43 19.09 -12.27 -5.47
C HIS A 43 19.14 -13.07 -4.15
N PRO A 44 18.08 -13.81 -3.77
CA PRO A 44 18.22 -14.72 -2.63
C PRO A 44 19.44 -15.59 -2.90
N GLU A 45 20.31 -15.79 -1.91
CA GLU A 45 21.51 -16.58 -2.12
C GLU A 45 21.12 -17.94 -2.74
N GLY A 46 21.55 -18.18 -3.98
CA GLY A 46 21.41 -19.48 -4.62
C GLY A 46 20.31 -19.67 -5.67
N TYR A 47 20.03 -18.71 -6.58
CA TYR A 47 19.50 -19.18 -7.87
C TYR A 47 20.62 -19.88 -8.64
N ASN A 48 20.77 -21.18 -8.39
CA ASN A 48 21.64 -22.04 -9.14
C ASN A 48 20.92 -22.38 -10.47
N PRO A 49 21.37 -21.87 -11.62
CA PRO A 49 20.75 -22.19 -12.91
C PRO A 49 20.90 -23.67 -13.30
N LYS A 50 21.68 -24.45 -12.53
CA LYS A 50 21.82 -25.90 -12.63
C LYS A 50 20.99 -26.69 -11.61
N ALA A 51 20.13 -26.04 -10.83
CA ALA A 51 19.22 -26.74 -9.92
C ALA A 51 18.20 -27.58 -10.71
N ALA A 52 17.78 -28.73 -10.18
CA ALA A 52 16.88 -29.65 -10.88
C ALA A 52 15.50 -29.04 -11.19
N ASP A 53 15.10 -28.05 -10.40
CA ASP A 53 13.87 -27.26 -10.49
C ASP A 53 14.05 -25.93 -11.25
N ALA A 54 15.24 -25.65 -11.78
CA ALA A 54 15.48 -24.45 -12.57
C ALA A 54 14.68 -24.50 -13.89
N LYS A 55 14.03 -23.38 -14.23
CA LYS A 55 13.40 -23.23 -15.56
C LYS A 55 14.50 -23.23 -16.61
N THR A 56 14.47 -24.19 -17.52
CA THR A 56 15.33 -24.18 -18.69
C THR A 56 15.00 -22.97 -19.55
N GLU A 57 16.02 -22.18 -19.90
CA GLU A 57 15.84 -21.12 -20.88
C GLU A 57 15.46 -21.75 -22.22
N SER A 58 14.20 -21.54 -22.63
CA SER A 58 13.74 -21.94 -23.95
C SER A 58 14.34 -20.98 -24.96
N LYS A 59 15.32 -21.46 -25.74
CA LYS A 59 15.92 -20.73 -26.85
C LYS A 59 14.97 -20.69 -28.05
#